data_AF-A0AAN7Q7S7-F1
#
_entry.id   AF-A0AAN7Q7S7-F1
#
_cell.length_a   1.000
_cell.length_b   1.000
_cell.length_c   1.000
_cell.angle_alpha   90.00
_cell.angle_beta   90.00
_cell.angle_gamma   90.00
#
_symmetry.space_group_name_H-M   'P 1'
#
loop_
_entity.id
_entity.type
_entity.pdbx_description
1 polymer ?
#
loop_
_entity_poly.entity_id
_entity_poly.type
_entity_poly.pdbx_seq_one_letter_code
_entity_poly.pdbx_strand_id
1 'polypeptide(L)'
;MEFTSSDSEIISETEYEASEHELDDTEGDSEGDVEIPFVTPIEINLDNNELHQAIPTGAFGPNDPLKISGLLDKLRADKISLTAKRDKITCEVARRYLKSHKEKHLVTVAKRYMRRLARILEQVRQYEGNSKLSLEEILKPSQFKNLIQATKSVSGYETESDTYKSPSFALQTGTLLKRAIQAALSIEIQRDNPSNEKRIKLLRSAQQFDPPN
;
A
#
# COMPACT_ATOMS: atom_id res chain seq x y z
N MET A 1 -6.43 -62.08 -0.44
CA MET A 1 -6.29 -60.83 -1.23
C MET A 1 -7.47 -59.97 -0.87
N GLU A 2 -7.32 -59.20 0.20
CA GLU A 2 -8.35 -58.27 0.67
C GLU A 2 -7.74 -56.88 0.64
N PHE A 3 -8.38 -55.99 -0.10
CA PHE A 3 -8.14 -54.55 -0.06
C PHE A 3 -8.89 -54.01 1.15
N THR A 4 -8.19 -53.40 2.10
CA THR A 4 -8.80 -52.52 3.10
C THR A 4 -8.30 -51.10 2.86
N SER A 5 -9.28 -50.23 2.61
CA SER A 5 -9.15 -48.78 2.51
C SER A 5 -8.60 -48.21 3.82
N SER A 6 -7.55 -47.40 3.74
CA SER A 6 -7.05 -46.61 4.87
C SER A 6 -7.00 -45.14 4.46
N ASP A 7 -7.94 -44.40 5.03
CA ASP A 7 -7.91 -43.04 5.52
C ASP A 7 -6.90 -42.05 4.93
N SER A 8 -7.48 -40.98 4.39
CA SER A 8 -6.86 -39.69 4.14
C SER A 8 -6.42 -39.06 5.47
N GLU A 9 -5.12 -39.06 5.75
CA GLU A 9 -4.53 -38.20 6.78
C GLU A 9 -4.16 -36.83 6.21
N ILE A 10 -4.81 -35.82 6.77
CA ILE A 10 -4.52 -34.40 6.65
C ILE A 10 -3.16 -34.17 7.32
N ILE A 11 -2.14 -33.80 6.55
CA ILE A 11 -0.84 -33.45 7.09
C ILE A 11 -0.95 -32.05 7.72
N SER A 12 -0.79 -31.99 9.03
CA SER A 12 -0.79 -30.80 9.87
C SER A 12 0.45 -29.91 9.61
N GLU A 13 0.22 -28.61 9.43
CA GLU A 13 1.21 -27.53 9.18
C GLU A 13 2.09 -27.17 10.39
N THR A 14 2.65 -28.14 11.10
CA THR A 14 3.52 -27.86 12.26
C THR A 14 4.82 -28.64 12.16
N GLU A 15 5.68 -28.27 11.21
CA GLU A 15 7.11 -28.62 11.21
C GLU A 15 7.83 -27.91 10.05
N TYR A 16 8.06 -26.59 10.17
CA TYR A 16 9.00 -25.86 9.30
C TYR A 16 9.64 -24.66 10.05
N GLU A 17 9.96 -24.86 11.34
CA GLU A 17 10.79 -23.94 12.13
C GLU A 17 12.04 -24.71 12.61
N ALA A 18 13.09 -24.74 11.78
CA ALA A 18 14.48 -24.88 12.21
C ALA A 18 15.42 -24.74 11.00
N SER A 19 16.55 -24.06 11.20
CA SER A 19 17.55 -23.57 10.21
C SER A 19 17.06 -22.32 9.48
N GLU A 20 17.71 -21.16 9.59
CA GLU A 20 19.14 -20.94 9.33
C GLU A 20 19.74 -19.86 10.25
N HIS A 21 20.97 -20.10 10.71
CA HIS A 21 21.83 -19.11 11.37
C HIS A 21 23.17 -19.05 10.60
N GLU A 22 23.63 -17.82 10.36
CA GLU A 22 24.95 -17.34 9.91
C GLU A 22 25.29 -17.43 8.41
N LEU A 23 25.48 -16.26 7.77
CA LEU A 23 26.81 -15.73 7.38
C LEU A 23 26.75 -14.26 6.89
N ASP A 24 27.55 -13.43 7.56
CA ASP A 24 28.50 -12.41 7.08
C ASP A 24 28.05 -11.16 6.28
N ASP A 25 28.00 -10.07 7.05
CA ASP A 25 28.16 -8.63 6.82
C ASP A 25 28.60 -8.07 5.44
N THR A 26 27.68 -7.34 4.79
CA THR A 26 27.97 -6.03 4.17
C THR A 26 26.77 -5.06 4.29
N GLU A 27 27.03 -3.92 4.92
CA GLU A 27 26.13 -2.85 5.39
C GLU A 27 25.31 -2.15 4.26
N GLY A 28 24.12 -1.56 4.46
CA GLY A 28 23.33 -1.33 5.66
C GLY A 28 21.98 -0.66 5.32
N ASP A 29 20.89 -1.38 5.61
CA ASP A 29 19.52 -0.86 5.78
C ASP A 29 18.85 -1.81 6.80
N SER A 30 19.42 -1.91 8.00
CA SER A 30 18.89 -2.71 9.10
C SER A 30 17.68 -2.02 9.76
N GLU A 31 16.55 -2.01 9.06
CA GLU A 31 15.27 -2.16 9.77
C GLU A 31 15.16 -3.64 10.10
N GLY A 32 15.56 -4.00 11.33
CA GLY A 32 15.44 -5.37 11.82
C GLY A 32 14.03 -5.90 11.52
N ASP A 33 13.99 -7.08 10.91
CA ASP A 33 12.77 -7.82 10.67
C ASP A 33 12.15 -8.15 12.03
N VAL A 34 11.32 -7.24 12.54
CA VAL A 34 10.31 -7.60 13.52
C VAL A 34 9.39 -8.55 12.78
N GLU A 35 9.55 -9.84 13.07
CA GLU A 35 8.54 -10.86 12.81
C GLU A 35 7.20 -10.31 13.29
N ILE A 36 6.38 -9.92 12.33
CA ILE A 36 4.98 -9.61 12.60
C ILE A 36 4.26 -10.88 12.23
N PRO A 37 3.42 -11.41 13.13
CA PRO A 37 2.67 -12.62 12.85
C PRO A 37 2.01 -12.46 11.49
N PHE A 38 2.13 -13.49 10.66
CA PHE A 38 1.39 -13.64 9.43
C PHE A 38 -0.08 -13.41 9.78
N VAL A 39 -0.58 -12.19 9.54
CA VAL A 39 -2.02 -11.98 9.52
C VAL A 39 -2.46 -12.89 8.39
N THR A 40 -3.26 -13.89 8.76
CA THR A 40 -3.89 -14.87 7.88
C THR A 40 -4.34 -14.21 6.58
N PRO A 41 -4.54 -14.98 5.48
CA PRO A 41 -5.24 -14.43 4.33
C PRO A 41 -6.51 -13.81 4.89
N ILE A 42 -6.59 -12.48 4.88
CA ILE A 42 -7.84 -11.81 5.16
C ILE A 42 -8.69 -12.31 4.02
N GLU A 43 -9.59 -13.25 4.31
CA GLU A 43 -10.76 -13.47 3.49
C GLU A 43 -11.37 -12.09 3.35
N ILE A 44 -11.13 -11.48 2.19
CA ILE A 44 -11.77 -10.23 1.84
C ILE A 44 -13.20 -10.65 1.62
N ASN A 45 -13.98 -10.69 2.71
CA ASN A 45 -15.42 -10.61 2.63
C ASN A 45 -15.67 -9.32 1.85
N LEU A 46 -15.97 -9.49 0.56
CA LEU A 46 -16.46 -8.45 -0.33
C LEU A 46 -17.86 -8.10 0.14
N ASP A 47 -17.95 -7.52 1.34
CA ASP A 47 -19.16 -6.86 1.76
C ASP A 47 -19.20 -5.53 1.01
N ASN A 48 -19.90 -5.56 -0.13
CA ASN A 48 -20.11 -4.41 -1.03
C ASN A 48 -20.71 -3.18 -0.31
N ASN A 49 -21.10 -3.34 0.96
CA ASN A 49 -21.67 -2.31 1.81
C ASN A 49 -20.64 -1.33 2.40
N GLU A 50 -19.34 -1.67 2.47
CA GLU A 50 -18.31 -0.72 2.97
C GLU A 50 -17.92 0.36 1.96
N LEU A 51 -18.26 0.19 0.67
CA LEU A 51 -18.05 1.21 -0.36
C LEU A 51 -18.97 2.44 -0.18
N HIS A 52 -20.02 2.33 0.65
CA HIS A 52 -21.03 3.38 0.84
C HIS A 52 -20.82 4.27 2.08
N GLN A 53 -19.86 3.96 2.96
CA GLN A 53 -19.55 4.84 4.09
C GLN A 53 -18.62 5.96 3.63
N ALA A 54 -19.22 7.08 3.23
CA ALA A 54 -18.59 8.34 2.85
C ALA A 54 -17.22 8.57 3.52
N ILE A 55 -16.14 8.30 2.77
CA ILE A 55 -14.77 8.63 3.15
C ILE A 55 -14.55 10.09 2.76
N PRO A 56 -14.33 11.03 3.70
CA PRO A 56 -13.96 12.38 3.32
C PRO A 56 -12.50 12.36 2.85
N THR A 57 -12.29 12.14 1.56
CA THR A 57 -10.99 12.41 0.92
C THR A 57 -10.98 13.89 0.55
N GLY A 58 -10.57 14.73 1.50
CA GLY A 58 -10.61 16.18 1.27
C GLY A 58 -9.87 16.92 2.36
N ALA A 59 -8.65 17.33 2.03
CA ALA A 59 -7.70 18.04 2.88
C ALA A 59 -7.29 17.25 4.14
N PHE A 60 -6.05 17.44 4.58
CA PHE A 60 -5.62 16.95 5.90
C PHE A 60 -6.40 17.74 6.97
N GLY A 61 -7.66 17.39 7.22
CA GLY A 61 -8.44 17.98 8.29
C GLY A 61 -7.78 17.73 9.64
N PRO A 62 -8.19 18.44 10.70
CA PRO A 62 -7.65 18.22 12.05
C PRO A 62 -7.83 16.77 12.52
N ASN A 63 -8.82 16.05 11.97
CA ASN A 63 -9.12 14.66 12.30
C ASN A 63 -8.62 13.63 11.27
N ASP A 64 -7.70 14.00 10.37
CA ASP A 64 -7.14 13.03 9.40
C ASP A 64 -6.32 11.96 10.13
N PRO A 65 -6.58 10.65 9.93
CA PRO A 65 -5.78 9.56 10.51
C PRO A 65 -4.27 9.72 10.29
N LEU A 66 -3.84 10.28 9.16
CA LEU A 66 -2.43 10.54 8.87
C LEU A 66 -1.82 11.59 9.79
N LYS A 67 -2.60 12.60 10.19
CA LYS A 67 -2.18 13.65 11.13
C LYS A 67 -2.23 13.15 12.57
N ILE A 68 -3.33 12.51 12.98
CA ILE A 68 -3.52 12.03 14.36
C ILE A 68 -2.42 11.02 14.75
N SER A 69 -2.06 10.13 13.83
CA SER A 69 -1.00 9.13 14.07
C SER A 69 0.42 9.71 14.10
N GLY A 70 0.60 10.95 13.61
CA GLY A 70 1.91 11.54 13.34
C GLY A 70 2.75 10.71 12.36
N LEU A 71 2.11 9.91 11.49
CA LEU A 71 2.80 8.96 10.63
C LEU A 71 3.77 9.68 9.69
N LEU A 72 3.31 10.77 9.08
CA LEU A 72 4.07 11.50 8.07
C LEU A 72 5.36 12.10 8.66
N ASP A 73 5.33 12.56 9.90
CA ASP A 73 6.49 13.14 10.57
C ASP A 73 7.53 12.08 10.94
N LYS A 74 7.06 10.86 11.22
CA LYS A 74 7.92 9.72 11.59
C LYS A 74 8.44 8.93 10.38
N LEU A 75 8.23 9.38 9.15
CA LEU A 75 8.84 8.81 7.95
C LEU A 75 10.29 9.26 7.85
N ARG A 76 11.20 8.36 7.44
CA ARG A 76 12.62 8.69 7.18
C ARG A 76 12.72 9.86 6.21
N ALA A 77 13.66 10.79 6.45
CA ALA A 77 13.88 11.95 5.60
C ALA A 77 14.67 11.58 4.33
N ASP A 78 14.05 10.79 3.43
CA ASP A 78 14.64 10.37 2.17
C ASP A 78 13.73 10.66 0.96
N LYS A 79 14.28 10.48 -0.24
CA LYS A 79 13.56 10.68 -1.50
C LYS A 79 12.31 9.82 -1.58
N ILE A 80 12.36 8.57 -1.10
CA ILE A 80 11.23 7.63 -1.11
C ILE A 80 10.08 8.15 -0.27
N SER A 81 10.33 8.57 0.98
CA SER A 81 9.31 9.14 1.85
C SER A 81 8.74 10.44 1.28
N LEU A 82 9.57 11.26 0.63
CA LEU A 82 9.10 12.47 -0.03
C LEU A 82 8.15 12.17 -1.19
N THR A 83 8.47 11.17 -2.02
CA THR A 83 7.57 10.68 -3.07
C THR A 83 6.28 10.12 -2.47
N ALA A 84 6.37 9.32 -1.41
CA ALA A 84 5.21 8.74 -0.73
C ALA A 84 4.26 9.79 -0.16
N LYS A 85 4.79 10.85 0.46
CA LYS A 85 4.01 11.97 1.03
C LYS A 85 3.28 12.79 -0.04
N ARG A 86 3.82 12.87 -1.25
CA ARG A 86 3.26 13.65 -2.36
C ARG A 86 2.20 12.88 -3.14
N ASP A 87 2.28 11.55 -3.15
CA ASP A 87 1.35 10.72 -3.90
C ASP A 87 0.03 10.50 -3.14
N LYS A 88 -1.08 10.89 -3.79
CA LYS A 88 -2.42 10.87 -3.18
C LYS A 88 -2.90 9.46 -2.87
N ILE A 89 -2.67 8.51 -3.78
CA ILE A 89 -3.12 7.12 -3.62
C ILE A 89 -2.33 6.46 -2.50
N THR A 90 -1.01 6.69 -2.45
CA THR A 90 -0.13 6.20 -1.38
C THR A 90 -0.59 6.67 0.00
N CYS A 91 -0.92 7.96 0.13
CA CYS A 91 -1.48 8.51 1.37
C CYS A 91 -2.85 7.90 1.71
N GLU A 92 -3.70 7.68 0.71
CA GLU A 92 -5.04 7.11 0.92
C GLU A 92 -4.98 5.65 1.38
N VAL A 93 -4.07 4.84 0.84
CA VAL A 93 -3.83 3.46 1.31
C VAL A 93 -3.45 3.45 2.79
N ALA A 94 -2.53 4.33 3.21
CA ALA A 94 -2.13 4.44 4.61
C ALA A 94 -3.27 4.95 5.50
N ARG A 95 -4.04 5.94 5.02
CA ARG A 95 -5.19 6.50 5.74
C ARG A 95 -6.24 5.42 6.02
N ARG A 96 -6.60 4.62 5.02
CA ARG A 96 -7.56 3.51 5.17
C ARG A 96 -7.07 2.48 6.18
N TYR A 97 -5.79 2.12 6.09
CA TYR A 97 -5.20 1.17 7.02
C TYR A 97 -5.29 1.66 8.48
N LEU A 98 -4.95 2.92 8.74
CA LEU A 98 -5.05 3.53 10.07
C LEU A 98 -6.49 3.77 10.55
N LYS A 99 -7.46 3.86 9.64
CA LYS A 99 -8.88 3.97 10.03
C LYS A 99 -9.37 2.66 10.64
N SER A 100 -8.95 1.53 10.05
CA SER A 100 -9.31 0.19 10.52
C SER A 100 -8.51 -0.26 11.75
N HIS A 101 -7.39 0.41 12.05
CA HIS A 101 -6.43 -0.03 13.08
C HIS A 101 -5.93 1.17 13.90
N LYS A 102 -6.23 1.19 15.20
CA LYS A 102 -5.94 2.35 16.08
C LYS A 102 -4.65 2.18 16.90
N GLU A 103 -4.04 0.99 16.85
CA GLU A 103 -2.89 0.61 17.65
C GLU A 103 -1.59 1.26 17.14
N LYS A 104 -0.75 1.72 18.08
CA LYS A 104 0.48 2.46 17.77
C LYS A 104 1.47 1.66 16.92
N HIS A 105 1.56 0.34 17.11
CA HIS A 105 2.49 -0.51 16.35
C HIS A 105 2.09 -0.66 14.88
N LEU A 106 0.81 -0.48 14.55
CA LEU A 106 0.29 -0.59 13.18
C LEU A 106 0.59 0.64 12.33
N VAL A 107 1.00 1.76 12.95
CA VAL A 107 1.61 2.90 12.25
C VAL A 107 2.86 2.47 11.48
N THR A 108 3.65 1.53 12.01
CA THR A 108 4.84 0.99 11.33
C THR A 108 4.47 0.24 10.05
N VAL A 109 3.37 -0.52 10.06
CA VAL A 109 2.85 -1.20 8.87
C VAL A 109 2.45 -0.19 7.80
N ALA A 110 1.70 0.84 8.16
CA ALA A 110 1.30 1.91 7.24
C ALA A 110 2.51 2.63 6.63
N LYS A 111 3.57 2.92 7.42
CA LYS A 111 4.82 3.48 6.89
C LYS A 111 5.47 2.57 5.85
N ARG A 112 5.54 1.26 6.13
CA ARG A 112 6.09 0.29 5.17
C ARG A 112 5.27 0.27 3.89
N TYR A 113 3.94 0.27 3.95
CA TYR A 113 3.10 0.37 2.75
C TYR A 113 3.41 1.63 1.93
N MET A 114 3.49 2.79 2.58
CA MET A 114 3.83 4.04 1.91
C MET A 114 5.18 3.97 1.20
N ARG A 115 6.21 3.46 1.89
CA ARG A 115 7.57 3.35 1.34
C ARG A 115 7.66 2.32 0.23
N ARG A 116 6.95 1.20 0.32
CA ARG A 116 6.95 0.15 -0.71
C ARG A 116 6.30 0.62 -2.01
N LEU A 117 5.13 1.27 -1.92
CA LEU A 117 4.49 1.87 -3.10
C LEU A 117 5.39 2.93 -3.74
N ALA A 118 6.02 3.79 -2.94
CA ALA A 118 6.94 4.79 -3.46
C ALA A 118 8.21 4.19 -4.10
N ARG A 119 8.77 3.10 -3.55
CA ARG A 119 9.90 2.38 -4.17
C ARG A 119 9.53 1.84 -5.54
N ILE A 120 8.36 1.21 -5.68
CA ILE A 120 7.87 0.71 -6.98
C ILE A 120 7.66 1.87 -7.95
N LEU A 121 7.04 2.97 -7.51
CA LEU A 121 6.83 4.15 -8.35
C LEU A 121 8.16 4.74 -8.86
N GLU A 122 9.14 4.92 -7.99
CA GLU A 122 10.47 5.41 -8.40
C GLU A 122 11.18 4.45 -9.36
N GLN A 123 10.94 3.14 -9.24
CA GLN A 123 11.51 2.15 -10.15
C GLN A 123 10.86 2.22 -11.54
N VAL A 124 9.53 2.34 -11.61
CA VAL A 124 8.83 2.52 -12.89
C VAL A 124 9.24 3.84 -13.56
N ARG A 125 9.39 4.92 -12.77
CA ARG A 125 9.89 6.22 -13.27
C ARG A 125 11.27 6.12 -13.91
N GLN A 126 12.14 5.26 -13.38
CA GLN A 126 13.47 5.02 -13.96
C GLN A 126 13.37 4.29 -15.30
N TYR A 127 12.51 3.27 -15.42
CA TYR A 127 12.32 2.52 -16.66
C TYR A 127 11.72 3.37 -17.78
N GLU A 128 10.73 4.20 -17.47
CA GLU A 128 10.09 5.07 -18.48
C GLU A 128 10.84 6.39 -18.71
N GLY A 129 11.87 6.70 -17.92
CA GLY A 129 12.58 7.97 -17.97
C GLY A 129 11.70 9.19 -17.63
N ASN A 130 10.54 8.97 -16.99
CA ASN A 130 9.56 10.01 -16.70
C ASN A 130 9.39 10.22 -15.20
N SER A 131 10.05 11.24 -14.66
CA SER A 131 10.02 11.58 -13.23
C SER A 131 8.66 12.10 -12.72
N LYS A 132 7.74 12.44 -13.63
CA LYS A 132 6.42 13.01 -13.29
C LYS A 132 5.30 11.98 -13.21
N LEU A 133 5.55 10.70 -13.50
CA LEU A 133 4.54 9.65 -13.39
C LEU A 133 3.96 9.61 -11.98
N SER A 134 2.63 9.56 -11.86
CA SER A 134 1.94 9.36 -10.58
C SER A 134 1.62 7.88 -10.37
N LEU A 135 1.27 7.49 -9.15
CA LEU A 135 0.82 6.12 -8.90
C LEU A 135 -0.47 5.81 -9.70
N GLU A 136 -1.30 6.81 -9.95
CA GLU A 136 -2.54 6.70 -10.73
C GLU A 136 -2.28 6.26 -12.17
N GLU A 137 -1.22 6.77 -12.79
CA GLU A 137 -0.82 6.40 -14.15
C GLU A 137 -0.26 4.97 -14.22
N ILE A 138 0.57 4.58 -13.25
CA ILE A 138 1.22 3.26 -13.29
C ILE A 138 0.25 2.12 -12.91
N LEU A 139 -0.84 2.41 -12.20
CA LEU A 139 -1.86 1.41 -11.84
C LEU A 139 -2.80 1.07 -13.00
N LYS A 140 -2.65 1.71 -14.17
CA LYS A 140 -3.41 1.36 -15.37
C LYS A 140 -2.97 0.00 -15.93
N PRO A 141 -3.88 -0.80 -16.52
CA PRO A 141 -3.53 -2.10 -17.09
C PRO A 141 -2.42 -2.05 -18.14
N SER A 142 -2.30 -0.94 -18.88
CA SER A 142 -1.23 -0.71 -19.87
C SER A 142 0.18 -0.74 -19.26
N GLN A 143 0.30 -0.41 -17.98
CA GLN A 143 1.55 -0.33 -17.23
C GLN A 143 1.85 -1.59 -16.40
N PHE A 144 1.00 -2.62 -16.49
CA PHE A 144 1.11 -3.82 -15.66
C PHE A 144 2.44 -4.57 -15.83
N LYS A 145 2.95 -4.64 -17.06
CA LYS A 145 4.27 -5.26 -17.33
C LYS A 145 5.41 -4.51 -16.62
N ASN A 146 5.36 -3.17 -16.67
CA ASN A 146 6.35 -2.31 -16.00
C ASN A 146 6.27 -2.46 -14.48
N LEU A 147 5.06 -2.61 -13.92
CA LEU A 147 4.87 -2.91 -12.49
C LEU A 147 5.46 -4.27 -12.08
N ILE A 148 5.27 -5.32 -12.88
CA ILE A 148 5.87 -6.64 -12.60
C ILE A 148 7.40 -6.53 -12.61
N GLN A 149 7.96 -5.91 -13.65
CA GLN A 149 9.40 -5.73 -13.77
C GLN A 149 9.98 -4.90 -12.62
N ALA A 150 9.29 -3.82 -12.24
CA ALA A 150 9.68 -2.99 -11.10
C ALA A 150 9.63 -3.76 -9.79
N THR A 151 8.59 -4.57 -9.59
CA THR A 151 8.46 -5.42 -8.40
C THR A 151 9.61 -6.42 -8.33
N LYS A 152 9.90 -7.12 -9.43
CA LYS A 152 11.03 -8.06 -9.53
C LYS A 152 12.36 -7.40 -9.19
N SER A 153 12.61 -6.22 -9.74
CA SER A 153 13.84 -5.50 -9.49
C SER A 153 13.96 -5.03 -8.04
N VAL A 154 12.89 -4.54 -7.43
CA VAL A 154 12.90 -4.06 -6.04
C VAL A 154 12.98 -5.22 -5.03
N SER A 155 12.40 -6.38 -5.34
CA SER A 155 12.54 -7.58 -4.50
C SER A 155 13.85 -8.34 -4.71
N GLY A 156 14.72 -7.86 -5.61
CA GLY A 156 16.01 -8.47 -5.91
C GLY A 156 15.86 -9.85 -6.56
N TYR A 157 15.01 -9.96 -7.57
CA TYR A 157 14.88 -11.17 -8.38
C TYR A 157 16.16 -11.46 -9.16
N GLU A 158 16.66 -12.68 -9.03
CA GLU A 158 17.84 -13.18 -9.75
C GLU A 158 17.40 -14.19 -10.81
N THR A 159 17.74 -13.93 -12.07
CA THR A 159 17.25 -14.74 -13.20
C THR A 159 17.98 -16.09 -13.30
N GLU A 160 19.22 -16.17 -12.81
CA GLU A 160 20.03 -17.38 -12.88
C GLU A 160 19.53 -18.47 -11.93
N SER A 161 19.10 -18.08 -10.72
CA SER A 161 18.61 -18.96 -9.67
C SER A 161 17.09 -19.05 -9.60
N ASP A 162 16.35 -18.19 -10.30
CA ASP A 162 14.89 -17.99 -10.18
C ASP A 162 14.44 -17.70 -8.73
N THR A 163 15.29 -17.02 -7.95
CA THR A 163 15.03 -16.68 -6.54
C THR A 163 14.87 -15.18 -6.32
N TYR A 164 14.27 -14.82 -5.18
CA TYR A 164 14.15 -13.44 -4.73
C TYR A 164 14.99 -13.22 -3.48
N LYS A 165 15.76 -12.12 -3.43
CA LYS A 165 16.42 -11.68 -2.19
C LYS A 165 15.43 -11.36 -1.07
N SER A 166 14.26 -10.84 -1.44
CA SER A 166 13.15 -10.63 -0.49
C SER A 166 11.85 -11.23 -1.02
N PRO A 167 11.61 -12.54 -0.79
CA PRO A 167 10.39 -13.23 -1.21
C PRO A 167 9.13 -12.60 -0.58
N SER A 168 9.21 -12.24 0.70
CA SER A 168 8.16 -11.52 1.43
C SER A 168 7.83 -10.19 0.77
N PHE A 169 8.82 -9.50 0.18
CA PHE A 169 8.55 -8.29 -0.57
C PHE A 169 7.69 -8.59 -1.81
N ALA A 170 8.08 -9.57 -2.62
CA ALA A 170 7.36 -9.94 -3.83
C ALA A 170 5.92 -10.37 -3.53
N LEU A 171 5.75 -11.27 -2.55
CA LEU A 171 4.45 -11.82 -2.17
C LEU A 171 3.46 -10.74 -1.70
N GLN A 172 3.89 -9.87 -0.79
CA GLN A 172 3.02 -8.85 -0.21
C GLN A 172 2.74 -7.67 -1.16
N THR A 173 3.52 -7.51 -2.23
CA THR A 173 3.35 -6.40 -3.19
C THR A 173 2.05 -6.54 -3.97
N GLY A 174 1.65 -7.75 -4.38
CA GLY A 174 0.38 -7.96 -5.08
C GLY A 174 -0.83 -7.48 -4.27
N THR A 175 -0.89 -7.87 -2.99
CA THR A 175 -1.94 -7.43 -2.05
C THR A 175 -1.93 -5.92 -1.85
N LEU A 176 -0.74 -5.32 -1.74
CA LEU A 176 -0.58 -3.88 -1.57
C LEU A 176 -1.03 -3.10 -2.82
N LEU A 177 -0.72 -3.58 -4.03
CA LEU A 177 -1.18 -2.98 -5.28
C LEU A 177 -2.71 -3.06 -5.41
N LYS A 178 -3.33 -4.19 -5.01
CA LYS A 178 -4.79 -4.30 -4.99
C LYS A 178 -5.43 -3.23 -4.10
N ARG A 179 -4.85 -2.96 -2.92
CA ARG A 179 -5.29 -1.86 -2.03
C ARG A 179 -5.11 -0.50 -2.69
N ALA A 180 -4.01 -0.28 -3.42
CA ALA A 180 -3.78 0.97 -4.14
C ALA A 180 -4.80 1.19 -5.27
N ILE A 181 -5.16 0.15 -6.01
CA ILE A 181 -6.22 0.22 -7.05
C ILE A 181 -7.58 0.55 -6.41
N GLN A 182 -7.92 -0.11 -5.31
CA GLN A 182 -9.15 0.20 -4.56
C GLN A 182 -9.16 1.64 -4.04
N ALA A 183 -7.99 2.15 -3.61
CA ALA A 183 -7.84 3.54 -3.20
C ALA A 183 -8.05 4.51 -4.36
N ALA A 184 -7.41 4.26 -5.50
CA ALA A 184 -7.59 5.04 -6.72
C ALA A 184 -9.06 5.08 -7.16
N LEU A 185 -9.73 3.92 -7.18
CA LEU A 185 -11.12 3.81 -7.58
C LEU A 185 -12.04 4.65 -6.70
N SER A 186 -11.91 4.59 -5.37
CA SER A 186 -12.79 5.41 -4.51
C SER A 186 -12.48 6.90 -4.57
N ILE A 187 -11.22 7.28 -4.87
CA ILE A 187 -10.89 8.69 -5.14
C ILE A 187 -11.64 9.16 -6.39
N GLU A 188 -11.65 8.36 -7.45
CA GLU A 188 -12.32 8.70 -8.71
C GLU A 188 -13.83 8.81 -8.54
N ILE A 189 -14.47 7.83 -7.87
CA ILE A 189 -15.91 7.85 -7.55
C ILE A 189 -16.29 9.12 -6.77
N GLN A 190 -15.41 9.63 -5.91
CA GLN A 190 -15.65 10.86 -5.15
C GLN A 190 -15.47 12.13 -5.98
N ARG A 191 -14.62 12.11 -7.00
CA ARG A 191 -14.48 13.22 -7.96
C ARG A 191 -15.72 13.36 -8.82
N ASP A 192 -16.25 12.24 -9.30
CA ASP A 192 -17.46 12.19 -10.14
C ASP A 192 -18.77 12.38 -9.34
N ASN A 193 -18.71 12.53 -8.02
CA ASN A 193 -19.91 12.70 -7.22
C ASN A 193 -20.51 14.12 -7.39
N PRO A 194 -21.70 14.27 -7.99
CA PRO A 194 -22.30 15.58 -8.30
C PRO A 194 -22.62 16.43 -7.05
N SER A 195 -22.70 15.82 -5.86
CA SER A 195 -22.85 16.56 -4.60
C SER A 195 -21.60 17.37 -4.24
N ASN A 196 -20.41 16.95 -4.67
CA ASN A 196 -19.17 17.69 -4.40
C ASN A 196 -19.07 18.94 -5.27
N GLU A 197 -19.44 18.84 -6.55
CA GLU A 197 -19.51 20.00 -7.45
C GLU A 197 -20.48 21.08 -6.95
N LYS A 198 -21.65 20.67 -6.45
CA LYS A 198 -22.64 21.59 -5.87
C LYS A 198 -22.08 22.31 -4.63
N ARG A 199 -21.35 21.62 -3.75
CA ARG A 199 -20.69 22.24 -2.58
C ARG A 199 -19.56 23.19 -2.98
N ILE A 200 -18.76 22.83 -3.99
CA ILE A 200 -17.68 23.69 -4.50
C ILE A 200 -18.24 24.96 -5.13
N LYS A 201 -19.33 24.86 -5.92
CA LYS A 201 -20.03 26.04 -6.46
C LYS A 201 -20.56 26.95 -5.35
N LEU A 202 -21.18 26.36 -4.32
CA LEU A 202 -21.72 27.10 -3.18
C LEU A 202 -20.62 27.83 -2.37
N LEU A 203 -19.47 27.17 -2.14
CA LEU A 203 -18.35 27.77 -1.44
C LEU A 203 -17.71 28.92 -2.24
N ARG A 204 -17.61 28.79 -3.57
CA ARG A 204 -17.11 29.86 -4.45
C ARG A 204 -18.05 31.07 -4.46
N SER A 205 -19.37 30.86 -4.49
CA SER A 205 -20.34 31.96 -4.39
C SER A 205 -20.30 32.67 -3.03
N ALA A 206 -19.96 31.96 -1.96
CA ALA A 206 -19.83 32.55 -0.62
C ALA A 206 -18.55 33.38 -0.43
N GLN A 207 -17.52 33.17 -1.26
CA GLN A 207 -16.24 33.92 -1.21
C GLN A 207 -16.23 35.19 -2.08
N GLN A 208 -17.30 35.49 -2.81
CA GLN A 208 -17.44 36.71 -3.64
C GLN A 208 -18.26 37.83 -2.99
N PHE A 209 -18.56 37.75 -1.69
CA PHE A 209 -19.21 38.84 -0.97
C PHE A 209 -18.16 39.83 -0.47
N ASP A 210 -17.79 40.80 -1.30
CA ASP A 210 -17.05 41.97 -0.85
C ASP A 210 -17.94 42.79 0.10
N PRO A 211 -17.45 43.21 1.28
CA PRO A 211 -18.24 44.00 2.21
C PRO A 211 -18.56 45.37 1.58
N PRO A 212 -19.81 45.87 1.72
CA PRO A 212 -20.18 47.16 1.16
C PRO A 212 -19.39 48.28 1.86
N ASN A 213 -18.85 49.19 1.05
CA ASN A 213 -18.23 50.46 1.45
C ASN A 213 -19.26 51.41 2.08
#